data_AF-A0A527N453-F1
#
_entry.id   AF-A0A527N453-F1
#
_cell.length_a   1.000
_cell.length_b   1.000
_cell.length_c   1.000
_cell.angle_alpha   90.00
_cell.angle_beta   90.00
_cell.angle_gamma   90.00
#
_symmetry.space_group_name_H-M   'P 1'
#
loop_
_entity.id
_entity.type
_entity.pdbx_description
1 polymer ?
#
loop_
_entity_poly.entity_id
_entity_poly.type
_entity_poly.pdbx_seq_one_letter_code
_entity_poly.pdbx_strand_id
1 'polypeptide(L)' 'LALAVILFDSGFGTPLNALRQAAAPALSLATIGVLLTTGLFGAVAHYLLDLSWLESFLLGAAVASTDAAAVFFLL' A
#
# COMPACT_ATOMS: atom_id res chain seq x y z
N LEU A 1 -5.86 12.66 11.66
CA LEU A 1 -5.57 13.96 11.00
C LEU A 1 -4.16 14.00 10.45
N ALA A 2 -3.12 13.67 11.23
CA ALA A 2 -1.72 13.66 10.76
C ALA A 2 -1.52 12.85 9.46
N LEU A 3 -1.97 11.59 9.41
CA LEU A 3 -1.86 10.72 8.23
C LEU A 3 -2.50 11.32 6.96
N ALA A 4 -3.68 11.94 7.09
CA ALA A 4 -4.34 12.59 5.96
C ALA A 4 -3.54 13.77 5.41
N VAL A 5 -2.90 14.54 6.30
CA VAL A 5 -2.03 15.67 5.92
C VAL A 5 -0.75 15.17 5.26
N ILE A 6 -0.10 14.14 5.81
CA ILE A 6 1.13 13.55 5.24
C ILE A 6 0.88 13.00 3.83
N LEU A 7 -0.20 12.24 3.64
CA LEU A 7 -0.55 11.69 2.33
C LEU A 7 -0.89 12.80 1.32
N PHE A 8 -1.60 13.84 1.75
CA PHE A 8 -1.90 14.98 0.89
C PHE A 8 -0.63 15.70 0.45
N ASP A 9 0.27 16.01 1.39
CA ASP A 9 1.53 16.71 1.13
C ASP A 9 2.42 15.92 0.16
N SER A 10 2.49 14.59 0.33
CA SER A 10 3.27 13.72 -0.55
C SER A 10 2.80 13.70 -2.01
N GLY A 11 1.49 13.86 -2.25
CA GLY A 11 0.91 13.87 -3.59
C GLY A 11 0.87 15.27 -4.23
N PHE A 12 0.81 16.32 -3.41
CA PHE A 12 0.55 17.69 -3.86
C PHE A 12 1.63 18.24 -4.79
N GLY A 13 2.90 17.87 -4.56
CA GLY A 13 4.04 18.32 -5.37
C GLY A 13 4.22 17.59 -6.71
N THR A 14 3.45 16.53 -7.00
CA THR A 14 3.69 15.70 -8.18
C THR A 14 3.13 16.37 -9.46
N PRO A 15 3.96 16.64 -10.49
CA PRO A 15 3.47 17.26 -11.72
C PRO A 15 2.51 16.31 -12.45
N LEU A 16 1.36 16.84 -12.89
CA LEU A 16 0.32 16.06 -13.57
C LEU A 16 0.83 15.24 -14.77
N ASN A 17 1.85 15.73 -15.47
CA ASN A 17 2.44 15.01 -16.60
C ASN A 17 3.17 13.74 -16.17
N ALA A 18 3.89 13.77 -15.03
CA ALA A 18 4.53 12.59 -14.47
C ALA A 18 3.49 11.58 -13.96
N LEU A 19 2.42 12.08 -13.31
CA LEU A 19 1.31 11.24 -12.88
C LEU A 19 0.68 10.51 -14.07
N ARG A 20 0.42 11.20 -15.18
CA ARG A 20 -0.14 10.59 -16.40
C ARG A 20 0.78 9.54 -17.01
N GLN A 21 2.08 9.78 -17.02
CA GLN A 21 3.05 8.85 -17.58
C GLN A 21 3.17 7.56 -16.74
N ALA A 22 3.03 7.66 -15.42
CA ALA A 22 3.12 6.55 -14.48
C ALA A 22 1.77 5.96 -14.03
N ALA A 23 0.64 6.49 -14.52
CA ALA A 23 -0.70 6.13 -14.02
C ALA A 23 -1.00 4.63 -14.19
N ALA A 24 -0.69 4.04 -15.34
CA ALA A 24 -0.96 2.63 -15.61
C ALA A 24 -0.19 1.68 -14.66
N PRO A 25 1.16 1.78 -14.53
CA PRO A 25 1.88 0.94 -13.58
C PRO A 25 1.48 1.24 -12.13
N ALA A 26 1.26 2.50 -11.76
CA ALA A 26 0.84 2.88 -10.41
C ALA A 26 -0.51 2.26 -10.02
N LEU A 27 -1.52 2.33 -10.89
CA LEU A 27 -2.83 1.73 -10.65
C LEU A 27 -2.76 0.20 -10.57
N SER A 28 -1.92 -0.42 -11.40
CA SER A 28 -1.74 -1.88 -11.36
C SER A 28 -1.11 -2.35 -10.04
N LEU A 29 -0.10 -1.63 -9.54
CA LEU A 29 0.53 -1.93 -8.26
C LEU A 29 -0.41 -1.66 -7.08
N ALA A 30 -1.16 -0.56 -7.13
CA ALA A 30 -2.12 -0.21 -6.09
C ALA A 30 -3.32 -1.17 -5.99
N THR A 31 -3.61 -1.96 -7.04
CA THR A 31 -4.73 -2.89 -7.07
C THR A 31 -4.26 -4.34 -7.01
N ILE A 32 -3.63 -4.82 -8.08
CA ILE A 32 -3.17 -6.20 -8.23
C ILE A 32 -2.03 -6.48 -7.26
N GLY A 33 -1.06 -5.56 -7.15
CA GLY A 33 0.05 -5.69 -6.22
C GLY A 33 -0.43 -5.87 -4.78
N VAL A 34 -1.29 -4.97 -4.32
CA VAL A 34 -1.88 -5.00 -2.96
C VAL A 34 -2.70 -6.27 -2.72
N LEU A 35 -3.49 -6.72 -3.70
CA LEU A 35 -4.26 -7.97 -3.59
C LEU A 35 -3.34 -9.19 -3.43
N LEU A 36 -2.30 -9.27 -4.25
CA LEU A 36 -1.34 -10.38 -4.21
C LEU A 36 -0.55 -10.39 -2.89
N THR A 37 -0.07 -9.23 -2.43
CA THR A 37 0.69 -9.15 -1.17
C THR A 37 -0.19 -9.42 0.04
N THR A 38 -1.42 -8.88 0.07
CA THR A 38 -2.40 -9.16 1.14
C THR A 38 -2.75 -10.64 1.16
N GLY A 39 -3.00 -11.23 -0.01
CA GLY A 39 -3.32 -12.65 -0.16
C GLY A 39 -2.19 -13.55 0.35
N LEU A 40 -0.97 -13.30 -0.12
CA LEU A 40 0.20 -14.09 0.24
C LEU A 40 0.54 -13.93 1.73
N PHE A 41 0.61 -12.69 2.22
CA PHE A 41 0.96 -12.43 3.61
C PHE A 41 -0.13 -12.94 4.57
N GLY A 42 -1.41 -12.73 4.23
CA GLY A 42 -2.53 -13.24 5.02
C GLY A 42 -2.54 -14.77 5.10
N ALA A 43 -2.32 -15.46 3.98
CA ALA A 43 -2.21 -16.92 4.00
C ALA A 43 -1.06 -17.40 4.90
N VAL A 44 0.12 -16.79 4.80
CA VAL A 44 1.27 -17.13 5.66
C VAL A 44 0.96 -16.82 7.13
N ALA A 45 0.34 -15.68 7.42
CA ALA A 45 -0.03 -15.28 8.77
C ALA A 45 -1.05 -16.24 9.41
N HIS A 46 -2.01 -16.76 8.63
CA HIS A 46 -2.95 -17.78 9.10
C HIS A 46 -2.22 -19.03 9.59
N TYR A 47 -1.27 -19.54 8.82
CA TYR A 47 -0.55 -20.78 9.16
C TYR A 47 0.52 -20.60 10.24
N LEU A 48 1.15 -19.42 10.36
CA LEU A 48 2.24 -19.20 11.32
C LEU A 48 1.74 -18.71 12.69
N LEU A 49 0.64 -17.95 12.72
CA LEU A 49 0.16 -17.28 13.92
C LEU A 49 -1.15 -17.87 14.46
N ASP A 50 -1.67 -18.93 13.84
CA ASP A 50 -2.96 -19.57 14.18
C ASP A 50 -4.14 -18.58 14.28
N LEU A 51 -4.08 -17.49 13.51
CA LEU A 51 -5.13 -16.47 13.44
C LEU A 51 -6.28 -16.93 12.56
N SER A 52 -7.49 -16.40 12.75
CA SER A 52 -8.57 -16.66 11.79
C SER A 52 -8.25 -16.08 10.40
N TRP A 53 -8.91 -16.58 9.34
CA TRP A 53 -8.78 -16.02 7.99
C TRP A 53 -9.09 -14.52 7.94
N LEU A 54 -10.07 -14.05 8.72
CA LEU A 54 -10.41 -12.64 8.78
C LEU A 54 -9.26 -11.82 9.37
N GLU A 55 -8.75 -12.22 10.54
CA GLU A 55 -7.67 -11.51 11.23
C GLU A 55 -6.36 -11.50 10.44
N SER A 56 -6.04 -12.62 9.80
CA SER A 56 -4.84 -12.76 8.98
C SER A 56 -4.90 -11.90 7.71
N PHE A 57 -6.03 -11.82 7.03
CA PHE A 57 -6.18 -10.89 5.90
C PHE A 57 -6.25 -9.42 6.33
N LEU A 58 -6.82 -9.11 7.50
CA LEU A 58 -6.76 -7.76 8.06
C LEU A 58 -5.31 -7.34 8.34
N LEU A 59 -4.50 -8.23 8.91
CA LEU A 59 -3.08 -8.01 9.12
C LEU A 59 -2.34 -7.86 7.78
N GLY A 60 -2.62 -8.73 6.81
CA GLY A 60 -2.05 -8.66 5.47
C GLY A 60 -2.37 -7.34 4.76
N ALA A 61 -3.61 -6.85 4.89
CA ALA A 61 -4.03 -5.59 4.28
C ALA A 61 -3.34 -4.37 4.93
N ALA A 62 -3.13 -4.40 6.25
CA ALA A 62 -2.39 -3.36 6.95
C ALA A 62 -0.92 -3.29 6.49
N VAL A 63 -0.28 -4.45 6.28
CA VAL A 63 1.12 -4.53 5.84
C VAL A 63 1.28 -4.19 4.35
N ALA A 64 0.30 -4.54 3.51
CA ALA A 64 0.35 -4.28 2.07
C ALA A 64 0.25 -2.79 1.69
N SER A 65 -0.23 -1.94 2.59
CA SER A 65 -0.34 -0.48 2.37
C SER A 65 1.03 0.19 2.51
N THR A 66 1.87 0.04 1.50
CA THR A 66 3.19 0.71 1.46
C THR A 66 3.03 2.23 1.34
N ASP A 67 3.57 2.99 2.29
CA ASP A 67 3.48 4.46 2.31
C ASP A 67 4.61 5.11 1.48
N ALA A 68 4.25 5.65 0.31
CA ALA A 68 5.19 6.35 -0.56
C ALA A 68 5.67 7.69 0.03
N ALA A 69 4.89 8.33 0.90
CA ALA A 69 5.24 9.63 1.49
C ALA A 69 6.52 9.55 2.32
N ALA A 70 6.69 8.46 3.07
CA ALA A 70 7.87 8.24 3.91
C ALA A 70 9.16 8.05 3.08
N VAL A 71 9.05 7.46 1.88
CA VAL A 71 10.21 7.23 0.99
C VAL A 71 10.63 8.52 0.30
N PHE A 72 9.68 9.33 -0.17
CA PHE A 72 9.97 10.62 -0.80
C PHE A 72 10.57 11.65 0.17
N PHE A 73 10.25 11.58 1.46
CA PHE A 73 10.86 12.45 2.46
C PHE A 73 12.35 12.16 2.71
N LEU A 74 12.78 10.91 2.49
CA LEU A 74 14.16 10.46 2.72
C LEU A 74 15.07 10.58 1.48
N LEU A 75 14.49 10.81 0.29
CA LEU A 75 15.20 10.99 -0.98
C LEU A 75 15.30 12.47 -1.35
#